data_AF-A0A956N6B3-F1
#
_entry.id   AF-A0A956N6B3-F1
#
_cell.length_a   1.000
_cell.length_b   1.000
_cell.length_c   1.000
_cell.angle_alpha   90.00
_cell.angle_beta   90.00
_cell.angle_gamma   90.00
#
_symmetry.space_group_name_H-M   'P 1'
#
loop_
_entity.id
_entity.type
_entity.pdbx_description
1 polymer ?
#
loop_
_entity_poly.entity_id
_entity_poly.type
_entity_poly.pdbx_seq_one_letter_code
_entity_poly.pdbx_strand_id
1 'polypeptide(L)'
;YVAAAGQRESAYGPFRHRAKKMLQEEQYHLLYADGWLETLAAEAATRTALKDSLNRYWTETLAWFGPDDDPIFSVAAKDRILDANGPTLRGRFVEELRRVIDRIDGLGFPEDRPLPWDRWNADKRRLG
;
A
#
# COMPACT_ATOMS: atom_id res chain seq x y z
N TYR A 1 -3.74 -4.19 3.09
CA TYR A 1 -5.04 -4.55 2.48
C TYR A 1 -4.93 -5.05 1.03
N VAL A 2 -4.40 -4.26 0.08
CA VAL A 2 -4.44 -4.59 -1.37
C VAL A 2 -3.70 -5.87 -1.77
N ALA A 3 -2.51 -6.13 -1.22
CA ALA A 3 -1.75 -7.35 -1.53
C ALA A 3 -2.42 -8.63 -1.01
N ALA A 4 -2.99 -8.60 0.20
CA ALA A 4 -3.73 -9.73 0.76
C ALA A 4 -5.11 -9.89 0.09
N ALA A 5 -5.74 -8.79 -0.34
CA ALA A 5 -7.00 -8.82 -1.08
C ALA A 5 -6.84 -9.55 -2.42
N GLY A 6 -5.71 -9.33 -3.09
CA GLY A 6 -5.35 -10.06 -4.31
C GLY A 6 -5.10 -11.56 -4.15
N GLN A 7 -5.06 -12.07 -2.91
CA GLN A 7 -4.83 -13.49 -2.61
C GLN A 7 -6.10 -14.23 -2.14
N ARG A 8 -7.25 -13.54 -2.02
CA ARG A 8 -8.51 -14.11 -1.52
C ARG A 8 -9.01 -15.29 -2.34
N GLU A 9 -8.75 -15.27 -3.64
CA GLU A 9 -9.13 -16.31 -4.59
C GLU A 9 -7.90 -17.03 -5.16
N SER A 10 -6.79 -17.02 -4.41
CA SER A 10 -5.52 -17.59 -4.87
C SER A 10 -5.67 -19.06 -5.27
N ALA A 11 -5.08 -19.41 -6.41
CA ALA A 11 -4.96 -20.79 -6.88
C ALA A 11 -4.14 -21.66 -5.90
N TYR A 12 -3.29 -21.03 -5.08
CA TYR A 12 -2.53 -21.73 -4.04
C TYR A 12 -3.32 -21.81 -2.73
N GLY A 13 -3.82 -23.02 -2.42
CA GLY A 13 -4.68 -23.31 -1.26
C GLY A 13 -4.20 -22.75 0.09
N PRO A 14 -2.93 -22.93 0.47
CA PRO A 14 -2.42 -22.41 1.75
C PRO A 14 -2.44 -20.88 1.84
N PHE A 15 -2.19 -20.16 0.74
CA PHE A 15 -2.31 -18.70 0.73
C PHE A 15 -3.75 -18.25 0.81
N ARG A 16 -4.65 -18.87 0.05
CA ARG A 16 -6.08 -18.55 0.12
C ARG A 16 -6.63 -18.62 1.55
N HIS A 17 -6.30 -19.69 2.28
CA HIS A 17 -6.77 -19.86 3.66
C HIS A 17 -6.17 -18.82 4.62
N ARG A 18 -4.86 -18.57 4.53
CA ARG A 18 -4.19 -17.57 5.39
C ARG A 18 -4.61 -16.15 5.06
N ALA A 19 -4.78 -15.83 3.77
CA ALA A 19 -5.19 -14.52 3.30
C ALA A 19 -6.51 -14.11 3.96
N LYS A 20 -7.48 -15.02 4.09
CA LYS A 20 -8.75 -14.73 4.77
C LYS A 20 -8.55 -14.22 6.20
N LYS A 21 -7.70 -14.89 7.00
CA LYS A 21 -7.41 -14.47 8.38
C LYS A 21 -6.62 -13.16 8.42
N MET A 22 -5.57 -13.05 7.59
CA MET A 22 -4.77 -11.82 7.47
C MET A 22 -5.64 -10.62 7.10
N LEU A 23 -6.64 -10.82 6.24
CA LEU A 23 -7.55 -9.76 5.82
C LEU A 23 -8.53 -9.34 6.89
N GLN A 24 -8.94 -10.26 7.77
CA GLN A 24 -9.74 -9.91 8.94
C GLN A 24 -8.92 -9.06 9.90
N GLU A 25 -7.68 -9.44 10.19
CA GLU A 25 -6.76 -8.67 11.05
C GLU A 25 -6.47 -7.29 10.45
N GLU A 26 -6.23 -7.22 9.14
CA GLU A 26 -5.94 -5.98 8.42
C GLU A 26 -7.14 -5.00 8.41
N GLN A 27 -8.38 -5.50 8.45
CA GLN A 27 -9.55 -4.63 8.59
C GLN A 27 -9.52 -3.86 9.91
N TYR A 28 -9.07 -4.50 11.00
CA TYR A 28 -8.90 -3.79 12.28
C TYR A 28 -7.77 -2.77 12.20
N HIS A 29 -6.64 -3.09 11.55
CA HIS A 29 -5.57 -2.11 11.34
C HIS A 29 -6.05 -0.86 10.59
N LEU A 30 -6.87 -1.03 9.55
CA LEU A 30 -7.45 0.10 8.82
C LEU A 30 -8.41 0.91 9.68
N LEU A 31 -9.28 0.26 10.47
CA LEU A 31 -10.20 0.95 11.36
C LEU A 31 -9.46 1.78 12.42
N TYR A 32 -8.41 1.21 13.03
CA TYR A 32 -7.58 1.94 13.98
C TYR A 32 -6.81 3.09 13.32
N ALA A 33 -6.25 2.85 12.12
CA ALA A 33 -5.56 3.89 11.36
C ALA A 33 -6.51 5.06 11.07
N ASP A 34 -7.76 4.79 10.71
CA ASP A 34 -8.75 5.83 10.43
C ASP A 34 -9.01 6.74 11.65
N GLY A 35 -9.30 6.14 12.81
CA GLY A 35 -9.53 6.90 14.04
C GLY A 35 -8.31 7.71 14.48
N TRP A 36 -7.09 7.17 14.29
CA TRP A 36 -5.86 7.91 14.56
C TRP A 36 -5.64 9.07 13.59
N LEU A 37 -5.96 8.90 12.31
CA LEU A 37 -5.83 9.96 11.31
C LEU A 37 -6.76 11.13 11.62
N GLU A 38 -8.02 10.86 11.96
CA GLU A 38 -8.97 11.90 12.40
C GLU A 38 -8.46 12.64 13.65
N THR A 39 -7.99 11.88 14.64
CA THR A 39 -7.45 12.44 15.90
C THR A 39 -6.23 13.32 15.66
N LEU A 40 -5.26 12.83 14.89
CA LEU A 40 -4.02 13.55 14.60
C LEU A 40 -4.27 14.76 13.68
N ALA A 41 -5.27 14.69 12.81
CA ALA A 41 -5.59 15.82 11.94
C ALA A 41 -6.37 16.94 12.64
N ALA A 42 -6.91 16.72 13.84
CA ALA A 42 -7.74 17.70 14.54
C ALA A 42 -7.01 19.01 14.84
N GLU A 43 -5.72 18.95 15.18
CA GLU A 43 -4.90 20.13 15.48
C GLU A 43 -3.89 20.43 14.36
N ALA A 44 -3.58 21.71 14.13
CA ALA A 44 -2.70 22.13 13.04
C ALA A 44 -1.27 21.56 13.16
N ALA A 45 -0.73 21.50 14.38
CA ALA A 45 0.62 20.98 14.63
C ALA A 45 0.71 19.48 14.33
N THR A 46 -0.23 18.68 14.82
CA THR A 46 -0.26 17.23 14.58
C THR A 46 -0.62 16.89 13.13
N ARG A 47 -1.48 17.68 12.48
CA ARG A 47 -1.75 17.56 11.04
C ARG A 47 -0.50 17.82 10.20
N THR A 48 0.31 18.80 10.57
CA THR A 48 1.59 19.08 9.89
C THR A 48 2.55 17.92 10.04
N ALA A 49 2.70 17.38 11.26
CA ALA A 49 3.53 16.19 11.51
C ALA A 49 3.04 14.94 10.74
N LEU A 50 1.72 14.78 10.61
CA LEU A 50 1.11 13.72 9.80
C LEU A 50 1.45 13.90 8.31
N LYS A 51 1.36 15.11 7.78
CA LYS A 51 1.74 15.44 6.40
C LYS A 51 3.21 15.12 6.12
N ASP A 52 4.11 15.51 7.02
CA ASP A 52 5.53 15.24 6.89
C ASP A 52 5.84 13.75 6.93
N SER A 53 5.16 13.00 7.81
CA SER A 53 5.28 11.55 7.89
C SER A 53 4.80 10.88 6.60
N LEU A 54 3.65 11.31 6.07
CA LEU A 54 3.11 10.80 4.81
C LEU A 54 4.10 11.02 3.67
N ASN A 55 4.62 12.25 3.51
CA ASN A 55 5.64 12.57 2.51
C ASN A 55 6.91 11.71 2.66
N ARG A 56 7.36 11.51 3.90
CA ARG A 56 8.57 10.72 4.20
C ARG A 56 8.44 9.26 3.78
N TYR A 57 7.30 8.63 4.04
CA TYR A 57 7.10 7.20 3.78
C TYR A 57 6.51 6.89 2.40
N TRP A 58 6.01 7.90 1.69
CA TRP A 58 5.31 7.74 0.41
C TRP A 58 6.09 6.90 -0.60
N THR A 59 7.29 7.38 -0.98
CA THR A 59 8.11 6.76 -2.03
C THR A 59 8.47 5.32 -1.71
N GLU A 60 8.91 5.06 -0.47
CA GLU A 60 9.29 3.73 -0.01
C GLU A 60 8.11 2.76 -0.04
N THR A 61 6.93 3.21 0.43
CA THR A 61 5.72 2.38 0.46
C THR A 61 5.28 1.98 -0.95
N LEU A 62 5.35 2.90 -1.91
CA LEU A 62 5.02 2.60 -3.30
C LEU A 62 6.04 1.65 -3.96
N ALA A 63 7.28 1.65 -3.50
CA ALA A 63 8.33 0.78 -4.03
C ALA A 63 8.16 -0.70 -3.65
N TRP A 64 7.33 -1.04 -2.65
CA TRP A 64 7.05 -2.43 -2.26
C TRP A 64 6.41 -3.25 -3.39
N PHE A 65 5.67 -2.60 -4.29
CA PHE A 65 5.04 -3.24 -5.44
C PHE A 65 6.01 -3.53 -6.59
N GLY A 66 7.27 -3.10 -6.47
CA GLY A 66 8.30 -3.30 -7.47
C GLY A 66 8.17 -2.43 -8.73
N PRO A 67 9.19 -2.50 -9.60
CA PRO A 67 9.14 -1.97 -10.95
C PRO A 67 8.00 -2.55 -11.78
N ASP A 68 7.63 -1.87 -12.85
CA ASP A 68 6.47 -2.26 -13.67
C ASP A 68 6.67 -3.59 -14.41
N ASP A 69 7.92 -3.90 -14.72
CA ASP A 69 8.37 -5.13 -15.37
C ASP A 69 8.83 -6.21 -14.39
N ASP A 70 8.54 -6.07 -13.09
CA ASP A 70 8.95 -7.05 -12.09
C ASP A 70 8.41 -8.46 -12.41
N PRO A 71 9.30 -9.44 -12.64
CA PRO A 71 8.89 -10.79 -12.97
C PRO A 71 8.12 -11.48 -11.84
N ILE A 72 8.37 -11.14 -10.56
CA ILE A 72 7.72 -11.79 -9.42
C ILE A 72 6.21 -11.53 -9.44
N PHE A 73 5.80 -10.26 -9.53
CA PHE A 73 4.38 -9.91 -9.60
C PHE A 73 3.74 -10.39 -10.91
N SER A 74 4.48 -10.34 -12.02
CA SER A 74 3.97 -10.79 -13.32
C SER A 74 3.68 -12.29 -13.34
N VAL A 75 4.60 -13.12 -12.83
CA VAL A 75 4.40 -14.57 -12.70
C VAL A 75 3.31 -14.89 -11.69
N ALA A 76 3.31 -14.24 -10.53
CA ALA A 76 2.29 -14.48 -9.51
C ALA A 76 0.87 -14.12 -10.00
N ALA A 77 0.72 -13.07 -10.80
CA ALA A 77 -0.55 -12.73 -11.42
C ALA A 77 -0.96 -13.76 -12.49
N LYS A 78 -0.03 -14.15 -13.37
CA LYS A 78 -0.27 -15.17 -14.41
C LYS A 78 -0.73 -16.50 -13.81
N ASP A 79 -0.11 -16.91 -12.71
CA ASP A 79 -0.42 -18.17 -12.02
C ASP A 79 -1.63 -18.05 -11.07
N ARG A 80 -2.28 -16.88 -11.04
CA ARG A 80 -3.42 -16.56 -10.16
C ARG A 80 -3.11 -16.77 -8.68
N ILE A 81 -1.85 -16.57 -8.30
CA ILE A 81 -1.44 -16.47 -6.90
C ILE A 81 -1.87 -15.10 -6.35
N LEU A 82 -1.63 -14.05 -7.15
CA LEU A 82 -2.19 -12.71 -7.02
C LEU A 82 -3.23 -12.50 -8.12
N ASP A 83 -4.14 -11.56 -7.91
CA ASP A 83 -5.19 -11.21 -8.88
C ASP A 83 -4.75 -10.17 -9.91
N ALA A 84 -3.60 -9.51 -9.70
CA ALA A 84 -3.05 -8.49 -10.58
C ALA A 84 -1.53 -8.32 -10.42
N ASN A 85 -0.90 -7.64 -11.38
CA ASN A 85 0.53 -7.31 -11.36
C ASN A 85 0.84 -6.11 -10.44
N GLY A 86 2.14 -5.84 -10.23
CA GLY A 86 2.65 -4.80 -9.34
C GLY A 86 2.06 -3.41 -9.62
N PRO A 87 2.09 -2.89 -10.86
CA PRO A 87 1.50 -1.59 -11.20
C PRO A 87 0.02 -1.47 -10.84
N THR A 88 -0.77 -2.49 -11.16
CA THR A 88 -2.21 -2.49 -10.86
C THR A 88 -2.47 -2.49 -9.35
N LEU A 89 -1.72 -3.29 -8.59
CA LEU A 89 -1.84 -3.34 -7.13
C LEU A 89 -1.39 -2.02 -6.49
N ARG A 90 -0.30 -1.42 -6.99
CA ARG A 90 0.18 -0.10 -6.56
C ARG A 90 -0.88 0.99 -6.81
N GLY A 91 -1.50 0.99 -7.99
CA GLY A 91 -2.59 1.91 -8.32
C GLY A 91 -3.79 1.76 -7.38
N ARG A 92 -4.25 0.53 -7.14
CA ARG A 92 -5.34 0.26 -6.18
C ARG A 92 -5.00 0.73 -4.75
N PHE A 93 -3.75 0.57 -4.34
CA PHE A 93 -3.28 1.07 -3.04
C PHE A 93 -3.31 2.59 -2.94
N VAL A 94 -2.83 3.29 -3.98
CA VAL A 94 -2.90 4.75 -4.09
C VAL A 94 -4.34 5.25 -4.05
N GLU A 95 -5.26 4.63 -4.79
CA GLU A 95 -6.68 5.00 -4.78
C GLU A 95 -7.30 4.84 -3.39
N GLU A 96 -6.97 3.76 -2.68
CA GLU A 96 -7.48 3.54 -1.32
C GLU A 96 -6.98 4.62 -0.35
N LEU A 97 -5.69 4.95 -0.41
CA LEU A 97 -5.14 6.03 0.41
C LEU A 97 -5.74 7.38 0.06
N ARG A 98 -6.02 7.64 -1.22
CA ARG A 98 -6.69 8.88 -1.64
C ARG A 98 -8.06 9.04 -0.99
N ARG A 99 -8.88 7.97 -0.94
CA ARG A 99 -10.18 8.00 -0.24
C ARG A 99 -10.07 8.37 1.24
N VAL A 100 -8.98 8.00 1.89
CA VAL A 100 -8.75 8.31 3.31
C VAL A 100 -8.21 9.74 3.47
N ILE A 101 -7.19 10.12 2.69
CA ILE A 101 -6.52 11.42 2.78
C ILE A 101 -7.46 12.57 2.38
N ASP A 102 -8.27 12.40 1.33
CA ASP A 102 -9.18 13.44 0.83
C ASP A 102 -10.29 13.81 1.83
N ARG A 103 -10.54 12.96 2.84
CA ARG A 103 -11.46 13.31 3.95
C ARG A 103 -10.87 14.32 4.93
N ILE A 104 -9.56 14.54 4.91
CA ILE A 104 -8.84 15.34 5.90
C ILE A 104 -8.39 16.66 5.27
N ASP A 105 -9.12 17.73 5.59
CA ASP A 105 -8.80 19.06 5.08
C ASP A 105 -7.40 19.52 5.51
N GLY A 106 -6.64 20.06 4.55
CA GLY A 106 -5.28 20.56 4.76
C GLY A 106 -4.17 19.50 4.90
N LEU A 107 -4.46 18.20 4.85
CA LEU A 107 -3.42 17.16 4.81
C LEU A 107 -2.74 17.14 3.44
N GLY A 108 -3.54 16.96 2.39
CA GLY A 108 -3.09 16.89 0.99
C GLY A 108 -2.34 15.60 0.65
N PHE A 109 -2.30 15.28 -0.64
CA PHE A 109 -1.61 14.09 -1.14
C PHE A 109 -0.12 14.40 -1.41
N PRO A 110 0.81 13.45 -1.19
CA PRO A 110 2.19 13.61 -1.59
C PRO A 110 2.33 13.81 -3.10
N GLU A 111 3.40 14.51 -3.50
CA GLU A 111 3.70 14.71 -4.91
C GLU A 111 3.94 13.39 -5.63
N ASP A 112 3.38 13.28 -6.85
CA ASP A 112 3.69 12.17 -7.74
C ASP A 112 5.08 12.38 -8.34
N ARG A 113 6.03 11.54 -7.91
CA ARG A 113 7.41 11.58 -8.37
C ARG A 113 7.81 10.19 -8.87
N PRO A 114 8.63 10.11 -9.94
CA PRO A 114 9.18 8.84 -10.40
C PRO A 114 9.87 8.09 -9.26
N LEU A 115 9.58 6.79 -9.14
CA LEU A 115 10.18 5.96 -8.11
C LEU A 115 11.66 5.66 -8.45
N PRO A 116 12.58 5.74 -7.47
CA PRO A 116 14.01 5.57 -7.69
C PRO A 116 14.38 4.09 -7.78
N TRP A 117 14.00 3.44 -8.89
CA TRP A 117 14.24 2.02 -9.12
C TRP A 117 15.74 1.65 -9.17
N ASP A 118 16.61 2.61 -9.45
CA ASP A 118 18.07 2.46 -9.39
C ASP A 118 18.59 2.13 -7.98
N ARG A 119 17.85 2.52 -6.94
CA ARG A 119 18.16 2.25 -5.52
C ARG A 119 17.37 1.08 -4.95
N TRP A 120 16.53 0.46 -5.76
CA TRP A 120 15.59 -0.52 -5.29
C TRP A 120 16.23 -1.91 -5.21
N ASN A 121 16.15 -2.54 -4.04
CA ASN A 121 16.74 -3.85 -3.80
C ASN A 121 15.70 -4.96 -4.03
N ALA A 122 15.96 -5.82 -5.03
CA ALA A 122 15.01 -6.86 -5.44
C ALA A 122 14.74 -7.94 -4.38
N ASP A 123 15.76 -8.31 -3.60
CA ASP A 123 15.63 -9.35 -2.57
C ASP A 123 14.86 -8.83 -1.36
N LYS A 124 15.13 -7.59 -0.95
CA LYS A 124 14.50 -6.94 0.22
C LYS A 124 13.20 -6.22 -0.11
N ARG A 125 12.90 -6.04 -1.40
CA ARG A 125 11.70 -5.39 -1.94
C ARG A 125 11.49 -3.96 -1.45
N ARG A 126 12.59 -3.21 -1.28
CA ARG A 126 12.60 -1.86 -0.69
C ARG A 126 13.74 -1.00 -1.23
N LEU A 127 13.68 0.31 -1.01
CA LEU A 127 14.79 1.20 -1.32
C LEU A 127 15.96 0.93 -0.34
N GLY A 128 17.18 0.94 -0.89
CA GLY A 128 18.44 0.68 -0.19
C GLY A 128 19.18 1.94 0.25
#